data_AF-A0A376ZMN8-F1
#
_entry.id   AF-A0A376ZMN8-F1
#
_cell.length_a   1.000
_cell.length_b   1.000
_cell.length_c   1.000
_cell.angle_alpha   90.00
_cell.angle_beta   90.00
_cell.angle_gamma   90.00
#
_symmetry.space_group_name_H-M   'P 1'
#
loop_
_entity.id
_entity.type
_entity.pdbx_description
1 polymer ?
#
loop_
_entity_poly.entity_id
_entity_poly.type
_entity_poly.pdbx_seq_one_letter_code
_entity_poly.pdbx_strand_id
1 'polypeptide(L)'
;MAITVDVEVASDTPHPARIGLTCQLAQVAERVNWLGLGPQENYPDRLTAACFDRWDLPLSDMYTPYVFPSENGLRCGTRELNYGSHQWRGDFQFNISRYSQQQLMETSHRHLLHAEEGTWLNIDGFHMGIGGDDSWSPSVSAEFQLSAGRYHYQLVWCQK
;
A
#
# COMPACT_ATOMS: atom_id res chain seq x y z
N MET A 1 -13.21 -11.23 11.77
CA MET A 1 -13.64 -11.66 10.44
C MET A 1 -12.41 -12.11 9.65
N ALA A 2 -12.41 -13.33 9.11
CA ALA A 2 -11.39 -13.77 8.17
C ALA A 2 -11.85 -13.49 6.74
N ILE A 3 -10.93 -13.04 5.89
CA ILE A 3 -11.14 -12.69 4.49
C ILE A 3 -10.12 -13.49 3.70
N THR A 4 -10.59 -14.37 2.81
CA THR A 4 -9.76 -15.15 1.89
C THR A 4 -10.06 -14.69 0.48
N VAL A 5 -9.02 -14.33 -0.27
CA VAL A 5 -9.16 -13.78 -1.62
C VAL A 5 -8.31 -14.59 -2.60
N ASP A 6 -8.97 -15.08 -3.65
CA ASP A 6 -8.37 -15.77 -4.78
C ASP A 6 -8.67 -14.97 -6.05
N VAL A 7 -7.64 -14.66 -6.83
CA VAL A 7 -7.72 -13.83 -8.04
C VAL A 7 -7.12 -14.55 -9.22
N GLU A 8 -7.82 -14.54 -10.35
CA GLU A 8 -7.30 -14.91 -11.67
C GLU A 8 -7.09 -13.65 -12.52
N VAL A 9 -5.91 -13.54 -13.13
CA VAL A 9 -5.54 -12.46 -14.04
C VAL A 9 -5.39 -13.06 -15.43
N ALA A 10 -6.12 -12.52 -16.41
CA ALA A 10 -6.05 -12.97 -17.80
C ALA A 10 -4.60 -12.85 -18.33
N SER A 11 -4.12 -13.86 -19.05
CA SER A 11 -2.72 -13.92 -19.49
C SER A 11 -2.36 -12.92 -20.60
N ASP A 12 -3.36 -12.41 -21.30
CA ASP A 12 -3.23 -11.47 -22.42
C ASP A 12 -3.45 -9.99 -22.02
N THR A 13 -3.73 -9.73 -20.74
CA THR A 13 -3.79 -8.37 -20.19
C THR A 13 -2.41 -7.93 -19.66
N PRO A 14 -2.07 -6.63 -19.68
CA PRO A 14 -0.90 -6.13 -18.97
C PRO A 14 -0.92 -6.53 -17.50
N HIS A 15 0.24 -6.86 -16.93
CA HIS A 15 0.34 -7.20 -15.51
C HIS A 15 -0.19 -6.05 -14.64
N PRO A 16 -1.07 -6.33 -13.66
CA PRO A 16 -1.66 -5.28 -12.85
C PRO A 16 -0.62 -4.65 -11.92
N ALA A 17 -0.81 -3.37 -11.58
CA ALA A 17 0.05 -2.66 -10.64
C ALA A 17 -0.08 -3.19 -9.20
N ARG A 18 -1.26 -3.68 -8.81
CA ARG A 18 -1.53 -4.25 -7.48
C ARG A 18 -2.71 -5.22 -7.51
N ILE A 19 -2.76 -6.11 -6.53
CA ILE A 19 -3.88 -7.01 -6.24
C ILE A 19 -4.17 -6.92 -4.75
N GLY A 20 -5.30 -6.30 -4.41
CA GLY A 20 -5.62 -5.93 -3.03
C GLY A 20 -7.05 -5.45 -2.83
N LEU A 21 -7.30 -4.94 -1.63
CA LEU A 21 -8.55 -4.31 -1.20
C LEU A 21 -8.29 -2.85 -0.84
N THR A 22 -9.25 -1.99 -1.19
CA THR A 22 -9.25 -0.57 -0.82
C THR A 22 -10.55 -0.25 -0.11
N CYS A 23 -10.47 0.54 0.95
CA CYS A 23 -11.64 1.14 1.58
C CYS A 23 -11.33 2.52 2.18
N GLN A 24 -12.39 3.31 2.35
CA GLN A 24 -12.35 4.55 3.11
C GLN A 24 -12.90 4.29 4.51
N LEU A 25 -12.05 4.36 5.51
CA LEU A 25 -12.44 4.24 6.92
C LEU A 25 -13.02 5.57 7.38
N ALA A 26 -14.15 5.54 8.10
CA ALA A 26 -14.71 6.76 8.68
C ALA A 26 -13.80 7.39 9.74
N GLN A 27 -12.99 6.57 10.43
CA GLN A 27 -12.10 7.03 11.48
C GLN A 27 -10.89 7.79 10.93
N VAL A 28 -10.50 8.86 11.62
CA VAL A 28 -9.20 9.53 11.49
C VAL A 28 -8.49 9.45 12.84
N ALA A 29 -7.51 8.56 12.98
CA ALA A 29 -6.70 8.42 14.17
C ALA A 29 -5.32 9.07 13.96
N GLU A 30 -4.70 9.52 15.04
CA GLU A 30 -3.43 10.24 14.96
C GLU A 30 -2.24 9.35 14.62
N ARG A 31 -2.29 8.07 14.98
CA ARG A 31 -1.16 7.14 14.94
C ARG A 31 -1.49 5.88 14.13
N VAL A 32 -0.48 5.37 13.43
CA VAL A 32 -0.50 4.10 12.73
C VAL A 32 0.60 3.23 13.32
N ASN A 33 0.23 2.03 13.76
CA ASN A 33 1.15 1.06 14.35
C ASN A 33 1.14 -0.21 13.53
N TRP A 34 2.30 -0.73 13.13
CA TRP A 34 2.38 -1.97 12.37
C TRP A 34 3.58 -2.81 12.76
N LEU A 35 3.48 -4.12 12.52
CA LEU A 35 4.58 -5.08 12.59
C LEU A 35 4.95 -5.48 11.16
N GLY A 36 6.08 -5.02 10.67
CA GLY A 36 6.47 -5.19 9.27
C GLY A 36 7.73 -4.41 8.91
N LEU A 37 7.98 -4.26 7.61
CA LEU A 37 9.10 -3.48 7.12
C LEU A 37 8.85 -1.98 7.30
N GLY A 38 9.84 -1.25 7.80
CA GLY A 38 9.75 0.17 8.08
C GLY A 38 11.06 0.80 8.56
N PRO A 39 11.02 2.04 9.10
CA PRO A 39 9.82 2.85 9.34
C PRO A 39 9.28 3.56 8.08
N GLN A 40 10.15 3.77 7.10
CA GLN A 40 9.87 4.56 5.90
C GLN A 40 9.13 3.75 4.82
N GLU A 41 8.65 4.45 3.80
CA GLU A 41 8.08 3.89 2.58
C GLU A 41 9.05 2.88 1.93
N ASN A 42 8.52 1.72 1.55
CA ASN A 42 9.26 0.66 0.88
C ASN A 42 8.35 -0.12 -0.09
N TYR A 43 8.93 -0.55 -1.22
CA TYR A 43 8.27 -1.29 -2.31
C TYR A 43 9.04 -2.58 -2.61
N PRO A 44 8.46 -3.56 -3.32
CA PRO A 44 9.07 -4.89 -3.54
C PRO A 44 10.53 -4.87 -4.02
N ASP A 45 10.86 -3.96 -4.94
CA ASP A 45 12.18 -3.75 -5.51
C ASP A 45 13.01 -2.67 -4.78
N ARG A 46 12.46 -2.06 -3.74
CA ARG A 46 13.10 -1.00 -2.93
C ARG A 46 12.78 -1.14 -1.44
N LEU A 47 13.13 -2.28 -0.85
CA LEU A 47 12.85 -2.60 0.56
C LEU A 47 14.06 -3.07 1.38
N THR A 48 15.24 -3.18 0.78
CA THR A 48 16.44 -3.75 1.44
C THR A 48 16.94 -2.93 2.63
N ALA A 49 16.67 -1.62 2.64
CA ALA A 49 17.01 -0.73 3.75
C ALA A 49 15.99 -0.75 4.89
N ALA A 50 14.81 -1.33 4.68
CA ALA A 50 13.76 -1.40 5.68
C ALA A 50 14.01 -2.56 6.64
N CYS A 51 13.80 -2.32 7.94
CA CYS A 51 13.93 -3.34 8.96
C CYS A 51 12.55 -3.86 9.35
N PHE A 52 12.46 -5.17 9.63
CA PHE A 52 11.26 -5.77 10.19
C PHE A 52 11.21 -5.52 11.69
N ASP A 53 10.24 -4.71 12.14
CA ASP A 53 10.03 -4.42 13.56
C ASP A 53 8.60 -3.95 13.82
N ARG A 54 8.29 -3.64 15.08
CA ARG A 54 7.10 -2.91 15.50
C ARG A 54 7.36 -1.40 15.33
N TRP A 55 6.67 -0.79 14.38
CA TRP A 55 6.73 0.63 14.13
C TRP A 55 5.48 1.34 14.61
N ASP A 56 5.61 2.60 15.01
CA ASP A 56 4.52 3.46 15.45
C ASP A 56 4.83 4.90 15.00
N LEU A 57 4.04 5.43 14.09
CA LEU A 57 4.24 6.75 13.47
C LEU A 57 2.95 7.56 13.45
N PRO A 58 3.02 8.90 13.36
CA PRO A 58 1.83 9.70 13.09
C PRO A 58 1.30 9.40 11.69
N LEU A 59 -0.01 9.51 11.48
CA LEU A 59 -0.64 9.28 10.16
C LEU A 59 0.01 10.14 9.05
N SER A 60 0.49 11.33 9.39
CA SER A 60 1.20 12.23 8.45
C SER A 60 2.45 11.59 7.84
N ASP A 61 3.17 10.78 8.60
CA ASP A 61 4.44 10.16 8.16
C ASP A 61 4.18 8.91 7.31
N MET A 62 2.92 8.50 7.21
CA MET A 62 2.50 7.43 6.31
C MET A 62 2.36 7.92 4.86
N TYR A 63 2.31 9.23 4.63
CA TYR A 63 2.28 9.87 3.31
C TYR A 63 3.66 10.42 2.92
N THR A 64 4.10 10.16 1.69
CA THR A 64 5.33 10.74 1.13
C THR A 64 4.97 11.93 0.24
N PRO A 65 5.41 13.16 0.55
CA PRO A 65 4.97 14.37 -0.13
C PRO A 65 5.72 14.63 -1.44
N TYR A 66 5.68 13.70 -2.39
CA TYR A 66 6.20 13.89 -3.75
C TYR A 66 5.53 15.12 -4.40
N VAL A 67 6.32 15.96 -5.08
CA VAL A 67 5.83 17.22 -5.65
C VAL A 67 4.73 16.98 -6.68
N PHE A 68 4.96 16.02 -7.57
CA PHE A 68 3.96 15.43 -8.46
C PHE A 68 3.36 14.21 -7.75
N PRO A 69 2.09 14.25 -7.33
CA PRO A 69 1.44 13.15 -6.61
C PRO A 69 1.39 11.84 -7.41
N SER A 70 1.54 10.73 -6.70
CA SER A 70 1.41 9.36 -7.21
C SER A 70 1.04 8.43 -6.06
N GLU A 71 0.86 7.13 -6.35
CA GLU A 71 0.93 6.07 -5.33
C GLU A 71 2.19 6.26 -4.47
N ASN A 72 2.03 6.24 -3.16
CA ASN A 72 3.10 6.46 -2.18
C ASN A 72 2.71 5.88 -0.82
N GLY A 73 3.69 5.77 0.07
CA GLY A 73 3.50 5.37 1.46
C GLY A 73 3.35 3.87 1.68
N LEU A 74 3.67 3.02 0.70
CA LEU A 74 3.60 1.58 0.87
C LEU A 74 4.59 1.07 1.93
N ARG A 75 4.15 0.14 2.77
CA ARG A 75 4.98 -0.65 3.68
C ARG A 75 4.77 -2.13 3.33
N CYS A 76 5.85 -2.80 2.95
CA CYS A 76 5.83 -4.20 2.57
C CYS A 76 5.94 -5.16 3.76
N GLY A 77 5.63 -6.43 3.53
CA GLY A 77 5.86 -7.53 4.48
C GLY A 77 5.23 -7.30 5.85
N THR A 78 4.05 -6.69 5.90
CA THR A 78 3.35 -6.37 7.14
C THR A 78 2.52 -7.57 7.61
N ARG A 79 2.70 -7.92 8.88
CA ARG A 79 2.01 -9.04 9.53
C ARG A 79 0.86 -8.61 10.42
N GLU A 80 0.93 -7.38 10.93
CA GLU A 80 -0.10 -6.76 11.75
C GLU A 80 -0.13 -5.26 11.47
N LEU A 81 -1.32 -4.70 11.27
CA LEU A 81 -1.58 -3.26 11.15
C LEU A 81 -2.67 -2.87 12.15
N ASN A 82 -2.43 -1.83 12.94
CA ASN A 82 -3.38 -1.23 13.86
C ASN A 82 -3.62 0.23 13.48
N TYR A 83 -4.90 0.60 13.36
CA TYR A 83 -5.31 1.99 13.16
C TYR A 83 -6.63 2.25 13.85
N GLY A 84 -6.62 3.13 14.85
CA GLY A 84 -7.82 3.39 15.65
C GLY A 84 -8.31 2.14 16.37
N SER A 85 -9.60 1.81 16.22
CA SER A 85 -10.17 0.58 16.78
C SER A 85 -9.91 -0.66 15.92
N HIS A 86 -9.27 -0.53 14.75
CA HIS A 86 -9.13 -1.62 13.80
C HIS A 86 -7.76 -2.30 13.92
N GLN A 87 -7.76 -3.63 13.74
CA GLN A 87 -6.56 -4.43 13.54
C GLN A 87 -6.73 -5.37 12.34
N TRP A 88 -5.75 -5.37 11.45
CA TRP A 88 -5.61 -6.34 10.35
C TRP A 88 -4.37 -7.20 10.57
N ARG A 89 -4.48 -8.50 10.31
CA ARG A 89 -3.36 -9.46 10.36
C ARG A 89 -3.32 -10.31 9.11
N GLY A 90 -2.13 -10.69 8.69
CA GLY A 90 -1.93 -11.49 7.48
C GLY A 90 -0.46 -11.47 7.04
N ASP A 91 -0.25 -11.49 5.74
CA ASP A 91 1.01 -11.12 5.10
C ASP A 91 0.66 -10.25 3.89
N PHE A 92 0.88 -8.95 4.02
CA PHE A 92 0.36 -7.96 3.09
C PHE A 92 1.25 -6.73 3.01
N GLN A 93 1.05 -5.96 1.95
CA GLN A 93 1.59 -4.61 1.78
C GLN A 93 0.46 -3.64 2.09
N PHE A 94 0.76 -2.46 2.62
CA PHE A 94 -0.29 -1.46 2.84
C PHE A 94 0.22 -0.03 2.69
N ASN A 95 -0.66 0.86 2.29
CA ASN A 95 -0.51 2.30 2.52
C ASN A 95 -1.78 2.82 3.23
N ILE A 96 -1.64 3.92 3.96
CA ILE A 96 -2.75 4.55 4.66
C ILE A 96 -2.56 6.07 4.66
N SER A 97 -3.55 6.82 4.19
CA SER A 97 -3.43 8.27 4.07
C SER A 97 -4.79 8.98 4.04
N ARG A 98 -4.77 10.31 3.90
CA ARG A 98 -5.98 11.14 3.73
C ARG A 98 -6.36 11.38 2.27
N TYR A 99 -5.68 10.73 1.31
CA TYR A 99 -5.81 10.99 -0.11
C TYR A 99 -6.17 9.69 -0.85
N SER A 100 -7.26 9.69 -1.61
CA SER A 100 -7.61 8.55 -2.46
C SER A 100 -6.61 8.36 -3.60
N GLN A 101 -6.52 7.15 -4.13
CA GLN A 101 -5.74 6.88 -5.36
C GLN A 101 -6.24 7.73 -6.53
N GLN A 102 -7.55 7.98 -6.59
CA GLN A 102 -8.15 8.85 -7.60
C GLN A 102 -7.67 10.29 -7.45
N GLN A 103 -7.72 10.88 -6.26
CA GLN A 103 -7.24 12.24 -6.03
C GLN A 103 -5.74 12.37 -6.33
N LEU A 104 -4.92 11.38 -5.91
CA LEU A 104 -3.50 11.34 -6.22
C LEU A 104 -3.24 11.32 -7.74
N MET A 105 -4.03 10.55 -8.50
CA MET A 105 -3.91 10.46 -9.96
C MET A 105 -4.37 11.75 -10.68
N GLU A 106 -5.42 12.39 -10.19
CA GLU A 106 -6.03 13.57 -10.82
C GLU A 106 -5.32 14.89 -10.44
N THR A 107 -4.52 14.89 -9.37
CA THR A 107 -3.87 16.10 -8.84
C THR A 107 -2.44 16.24 -9.33
N SER A 108 -2.13 17.33 -10.04
CA SER A 108 -0.79 17.55 -10.61
C SER A 108 0.28 18.00 -9.62
N HIS A 109 -0.11 18.62 -8.50
CA HIS A 109 0.83 19.17 -7.52
C HIS A 109 0.35 18.93 -6.09
N ARG A 110 1.24 18.49 -5.20
CA ARG A 110 0.90 18.14 -3.80
C ARG A 110 0.16 19.21 -3.01
N HIS A 111 0.37 20.49 -3.30
CA HIS A 111 -0.28 21.58 -2.57
C HIS A 111 -1.77 21.76 -2.94
N LEU A 112 -2.24 21.10 -4.00
CA LEU A 112 -3.63 21.07 -4.42
C LEU A 112 -4.40 19.86 -3.83
N LEU A 113 -3.69 18.89 -3.24
CA LEU A 113 -4.31 17.80 -2.52
C LEU A 113 -5.08 18.34 -1.32
N HIS A 114 -6.26 17.79 -1.08
CA HIS A 114 -7.08 18.13 0.07
C HIS A 114 -7.42 16.84 0.81
N ALA A 115 -7.19 16.85 2.12
CA ALA A 115 -7.51 15.70 2.95
C ALA A 115 -9.01 15.38 2.82
N GLU A 116 -9.32 14.17 2.39
CA GLU A 116 -10.70 13.71 2.23
C GLU A 116 -11.32 13.35 3.59
N GLU A 117 -12.63 13.13 3.62
CA GLU A 117 -13.28 12.56 4.79
C GLU A 117 -12.67 11.20 5.15
N GLY A 118 -12.54 10.90 6.44
CA GLY A 118 -12.01 9.61 6.86
C GLY A 118 -10.55 9.37 6.44
N THR A 119 -10.18 8.10 6.30
CA THR A 119 -8.82 7.65 5.97
C THR A 119 -8.88 6.58 4.90
N TRP A 120 -8.14 6.76 3.81
CA TRP A 120 -7.99 5.77 2.76
C TRP A 120 -6.96 4.73 3.17
N LEU A 121 -7.36 3.46 3.09
CA LEU A 121 -6.53 2.30 3.35
C LEU A 121 -6.50 1.42 2.12
N ASN A 122 -5.29 1.14 1.63
CA ASN A 122 -5.04 0.13 0.61
C ASN A 122 -4.27 -1.02 1.27
N ILE A 123 -4.82 -2.24 1.21
CA ILE A 123 -4.15 -3.47 1.66
C ILE A 123 -4.00 -4.39 0.46
N ASP A 124 -2.75 -4.63 0.07
CA ASP A 124 -2.40 -5.43 -1.08
C ASP A 124 -1.83 -6.78 -0.64
N GLY A 125 -2.36 -7.87 -1.19
CA GLY A 125 -1.65 -9.15 -1.12
C GLY A 125 -0.36 -9.08 -1.94
N PHE A 126 -0.43 -8.43 -3.12
CA PHE A 126 0.66 -8.31 -4.07
C PHE A 126 0.70 -6.90 -4.67
N HIS A 127 1.89 -6.34 -4.79
CA HIS A 127 2.14 -5.04 -5.40
C HIS A 127 3.31 -5.17 -6.38
N MET A 128 3.24 -4.48 -7.52
CA MET A 128 4.31 -4.48 -8.53
C MET A 128 5.50 -3.64 -8.04
N GLY A 129 6.71 -3.93 -8.53
CA GLY A 129 7.88 -3.06 -8.32
C GLY A 129 7.68 -1.67 -8.92
N ILE A 130 8.43 -0.68 -8.43
CA ILE A 130 8.37 0.71 -8.90
C ILE A 130 9.32 1.01 -10.06
N GLY A 131 10.34 0.19 -10.27
CA GLY A 131 11.36 0.38 -11.30
C GLY A 131 12.25 1.58 -10.99
N GLY A 132 12.86 2.13 -12.04
CA GLY A 132 13.71 3.32 -11.94
C GLY A 132 15.10 3.21 -12.56
N ASP A 133 15.42 2.14 -13.30
CA ASP A 133 16.64 2.08 -14.13
C ASP A 133 16.70 3.31 -15.07
N ASP A 134 15.54 3.68 -15.61
CA ASP A 134 15.24 5.00 -16.16
C ASP A 134 13.75 5.34 -15.93
N SER A 135 13.34 6.55 -16.34
CA SER A 135 11.97 7.06 -16.19
C SER A 135 11.32 7.47 -17.52
N TRP A 136 11.77 6.91 -18.64
CA TRP A 136 11.22 7.16 -19.98
C TRP A 136 10.97 5.87 -20.78
N SER A 137 11.23 4.71 -20.19
CA SER A 137 10.89 3.38 -20.70
C SER A 137 10.44 2.45 -19.55
N PRO A 138 9.77 1.31 -19.84
CA PRO A 138 9.43 0.34 -18.81
C PRO A 138 10.68 -0.21 -18.11
N SER A 139 10.81 0.03 -16.81
CA SER A 139 12.02 -0.28 -16.04
C SER A 139 11.78 -1.18 -14.82
N VAL A 140 10.60 -1.77 -14.68
CA VAL A 140 10.33 -2.77 -13.63
C VAL A 140 10.80 -4.13 -14.11
N SER A 141 11.78 -4.72 -13.41
CA SER A 141 12.29 -6.05 -13.74
C SER A 141 11.21 -7.13 -13.60
N ALA A 142 11.33 -8.20 -14.40
CA ALA A 142 10.29 -9.20 -14.58
C ALA A 142 9.89 -9.90 -13.26
N GLU A 143 10.82 -10.10 -12.34
CA GLU A 143 10.60 -10.71 -11.03
C GLU A 143 9.73 -9.84 -10.09
N PHE A 144 9.57 -8.55 -10.40
CA PHE A 144 8.70 -7.64 -9.66
C PHE A 144 7.41 -7.31 -10.41
N GLN A 145 7.15 -7.94 -11.56
CA GLN A 145 5.88 -7.85 -12.28
C GLN A 145 4.89 -8.90 -11.77
N LEU A 146 3.61 -8.55 -11.72
CA LEU A 146 2.55 -9.46 -11.28
C LEU A 146 2.13 -10.43 -12.40
N SER A 147 3.02 -11.36 -12.77
CA SER A 147 2.87 -12.31 -13.89
C SER A 147 2.37 -13.73 -13.54
N ALA A 148 2.11 -14.06 -12.27
CA ALA A 148 1.77 -15.43 -11.85
C ALA A 148 0.42 -15.97 -12.38
N GLY A 149 -0.48 -15.09 -12.85
CA GLY A 149 -1.81 -15.43 -13.36
C GLY A 149 -2.84 -15.85 -12.30
N ARG A 150 -2.41 -16.46 -11.18
CA ARG A 150 -3.24 -16.77 -10.01
C ARG A 150 -2.60 -16.25 -8.74
N TYR A 151 -3.39 -15.59 -7.90
CA TYR A 151 -2.95 -14.98 -6.65
C TYR A 151 -3.87 -15.37 -5.50
N HIS A 152 -3.27 -15.63 -4.35
CA HIS A 152 -3.98 -15.98 -3.13
C HIS A 152 -3.45 -15.13 -1.97
N TYR A 153 -4.33 -14.54 -1.18
CA TYR A 153 -3.95 -13.91 0.09
C TYR A 153 -5.09 -13.99 1.12
N GLN A 154 -4.72 -13.85 2.39
CA GLN A 154 -5.65 -13.91 3.51
C GLN A 154 -5.41 -12.77 4.49
N LEU A 155 -6.50 -12.24 5.02
CA LEU A 155 -6.50 -11.20 6.05
C LEU A 155 -7.45 -11.59 7.17
N VAL A 156 -7.09 -11.24 8.40
CA VAL A 156 -7.99 -11.28 9.55
C VAL A 156 -8.20 -9.85 10.03
N TRP A 157 -9.44 -9.39 9.98
CA TRP A 157 -9.85 -8.10 10.52
C TRP A 157 -10.60 -8.29 11.84
N CYS A 158 -10.19 -7.59 12.88
CA CYS A 158 -10.98 -7.41 14.10
C CYS A 158 -11.02 -5.94 14.52
N GLN A 159 -12.04 -5.62 15.32
CA GLN A 159 -12.09 -4.38 16.09
C GLN A 159 -11.70 -4.69 17.53
N LYS A 160 -10.91 -3.82 18.14
CA LYS A 160 -10.68 -3.81 19.59
C LYS A 160 -11.86 -3.15 20.30
#